data_AF-A0A3M2GJ09-F1
#
_entry.id   AF-A0A3M2GJ09-F1
#
_cell.length_a   1.000
_cell.length_b   1.000
_cell.length_c   1.000
_cell.angle_alpha   90.00
_cell.angle_beta   90.00
_cell.angle_gamma   90.00
#
_symmetry.space_group_name_H-M   'P 1'
#
loop_
_entity.id
_entity.type
_entity.pdbx_description
1 polymer ?
#
loop_
_entity_poly.entity_id
_entity_poly.type
_entity_poly.pdbx_seq_one_letter_code
_entity_poly.pdbx_strand_id
1 'polypeptide(L)'
;MYNDAVVAPEKPVKGVDSGGGGNRNGWNEGGYGGDDPWKSPSAPSINKAIFGLLMFIATEIMIFAGLISAFIVVKANAGQWPPPDQPRLPVAVTGVNTFFLLLSGVTVYLAVRAIRREAPVAFKRWLTLTGILGTLFLAIQGYEWARLLGYGLTMSSSLYGATFYTLIGAHGLHVLAAVGVLLFVLSRAFRGRYSPANYNGVVLCQIYWFFVVGIWPVLYLLVYF
;
A
#
# COMPACT_ATOMS: atom_id res chain seq x y z
N MET A 1 32.52 -64.69 -37.35
CA MET A 1 33.91 -64.58 -37.86
C MET A 1 34.31 -63.12 -37.71
N TYR A 2 35.10 -62.76 -36.69
CA TYR A 2 36.58 -62.61 -36.74
C TYR A 2 36.99 -61.50 -37.73
N ASN A 3 37.82 -60.49 -37.47
CA ASN A 3 38.50 -59.95 -36.30
C ASN A 3 39.23 -58.67 -36.74
N ASP A 4 39.50 -57.79 -35.77
CA ASP A 4 40.59 -56.81 -35.62
C ASP A 4 41.56 -56.49 -36.78
N ALA A 5 41.84 -55.20 -36.93
CA ALA A 5 43.20 -54.63 -36.98
C ALA A 5 43.12 -53.10 -37.09
N VAL A 6 43.97 -52.22 -36.56
CA VAL A 6 45.16 -52.26 -35.70
C VAL A 6 45.39 -50.78 -35.32
N VAL A 7 45.71 -50.51 -34.06
CA VAL A 7 46.19 -49.21 -33.55
C VAL A 7 47.67 -49.05 -33.88
N ALA A 8 48.15 -47.83 -34.16
CA ALA A 8 49.53 -47.44 -33.85
C ALA A 8 49.59 -45.99 -33.31
N PRO A 9 50.43 -45.69 -32.28
CA PRO A 9 50.31 -44.49 -31.45
C PRO A 9 51.45 -43.49 -31.64
N GLU A 10 51.26 -42.23 -31.24
CA GLU A 10 52.38 -41.33 -30.96
C GLU A 10 52.27 -40.67 -29.57
N LYS A 11 53.46 -40.53 -28.96
CA LYS A 11 53.75 -40.37 -27.53
C LYS A 11 53.72 -38.90 -27.06
N PRO A 12 53.64 -38.66 -25.74
CA PRO A 12 53.34 -37.35 -25.16
C PRO A 12 54.60 -36.52 -24.92
N VAL A 13 54.48 -35.19 -25.05
CA VAL A 13 55.46 -34.25 -24.50
C VAL A 13 55.03 -33.87 -23.09
N LYS A 14 55.90 -34.23 -22.13
CA LYS A 14 55.84 -33.84 -20.72
C LYS A 14 56.46 -32.45 -20.52
N GLY A 15 55.82 -31.64 -19.68
CA GLY A 15 56.46 -30.61 -18.87
C GLY A 15 55.76 -30.64 -17.50
N VAL A 16 56.30 -31.39 -16.53
CA VAL A 16 57.36 -30.98 -15.58
C VAL A 16 56.88 -29.82 -14.73
N ASP A 17 56.16 -30.09 -13.64
CA ASP A 17 56.63 -30.49 -12.30
C ASP A 17 57.11 -29.29 -11.47
N SER A 18 56.35 -28.95 -10.43
CA SER A 18 56.82 -28.48 -9.10
C SER A 18 55.64 -27.86 -8.35
N GLY A 19 55.21 -28.32 -7.17
CA GLY A 19 55.66 -29.39 -6.31
C GLY A 19 54.86 -29.34 -5.01
N GLY A 20 54.59 -30.53 -4.44
CA GLY A 20 54.53 -30.75 -2.99
C GLY A 20 53.21 -30.45 -2.27
N GLY A 21 52.46 -31.52 -1.97
CA GLY A 21 51.50 -31.50 -0.86
C GLY A 21 50.27 -32.40 -1.04
N GLY A 22 50.48 -33.70 -1.23
CA GLY A 22 49.37 -34.65 -1.30
C GLY A 22 48.63 -34.78 0.04
N ASN A 23 47.32 -34.53 0.02
CA ASN A 23 46.36 -35.22 0.87
C ASN A 23 45.31 -35.83 -0.09
N ARG A 24 45.55 -37.04 -0.60
CA ARG A 24 44.94 -38.28 -0.07
C ARG A 24 43.52 -37.99 0.41
N ASN A 25 42.56 -38.17 -0.48
CA ASN A 25 41.23 -38.75 -0.23
C ASN A 25 40.54 -38.87 -1.59
N GLY A 26 40.69 -40.04 -2.21
CA GLY A 26 39.97 -40.41 -3.41
C GLY A 26 38.51 -40.64 -3.08
N TRP A 27 37.67 -39.65 -3.41
CA TRP A 27 36.27 -39.86 -3.71
C TRP A 27 35.95 -39.09 -4.99
N ASN A 28 35.96 -39.84 -6.09
CA ASN A 28 35.17 -39.51 -7.25
C ASN A 28 33.70 -39.55 -6.80
N GLU A 29 33.15 -38.42 -6.37
CA GLU A 29 31.70 -38.28 -6.25
C GLU A 29 31.15 -38.06 -7.65
N GLY A 30 30.97 -39.19 -8.34
CA GLY A 30 30.06 -39.29 -9.47
C GLY A 30 28.69 -38.75 -9.05
N GLY A 31 28.10 -37.97 -9.96
CA GLY A 31 26.80 -37.34 -9.75
C GLY A 31 25.75 -38.35 -9.30
N TYR A 32 25.33 -38.22 -8.05
CA TYR A 32 23.97 -38.52 -7.64
C TYR A 32 23.26 -37.16 -7.53
N GLY A 33 22.57 -36.80 -8.61
CA GLY A 33 21.54 -35.77 -8.57
C GLY A 33 20.33 -36.29 -7.82
N GLY A 34 20.52 -36.60 -6.53
CA GLY A 34 19.45 -36.92 -5.60
C GLY A 34 18.77 -35.62 -5.19
N ASP A 35 17.54 -35.47 -5.63
CA ASP A 35 16.51 -34.70 -4.97
C ASP A 35 16.65 -34.86 -3.45
N ASP A 36 17.14 -33.79 -2.83
CA ASP A 36 17.40 -33.66 -1.41
C ASP A 36 16.09 -33.94 -0.63
N PRO A 37 15.96 -35.09 0.08
CA PRO A 37 14.71 -35.51 0.73
C PRO A 37 14.28 -34.57 1.85
N TRP A 38 15.21 -33.69 2.26
CA TRP A 38 15.12 -32.81 3.40
C TRP A 38 14.93 -31.34 3.01
N LYS A 39 14.55 -31.04 1.75
CA LYS A 39 14.02 -29.72 1.40
C LYS A 39 12.73 -29.49 2.18
N SER A 40 12.84 -28.78 3.30
CA SER A 40 11.66 -28.27 4.00
C SER A 40 10.86 -27.41 3.02
N PRO A 41 9.52 -27.52 3.00
CA PRO A 41 8.70 -26.60 2.22
C PRO A 41 9.11 -25.18 2.58
N SER A 42 9.59 -24.39 1.61
CA SER A 42 9.93 -23.00 1.86
C SER A 42 8.70 -22.34 2.47
N ALA A 43 8.77 -21.93 3.74
CA ALA A 43 7.67 -21.25 4.42
C ALA A 43 7.15 -20.13 3.50
N PRO A 44 5.84 -19.92 3.37
CA PRO A 44 5.29 -18.86 2.54
C PRO A 44 6.00 -17.56 2.89
N SER A 45 6.85 -17.06 1.99
CA SER A 45 7.62 -15.86 2.27
C SER A 45 6.65 -14.68 2.29
N ILE A 46 6.34 -14.20 3.49
CA ILE A 46 5.51 -13.01 3.64
C ILE A 46 6.22 -11.89 2.89
N ASN A 47 5.51 -11.24 1.97
CA ASN A 47 6.05 -10.09 1.26
C ASN A 47 6.45 -9.02 2.29
N LYS A 48 7.76 -8.83 2.47
CA LYS A 48 8.35 -7.95 3.50
C LYS A 48 7.78 -6.53 3.44
N ALA A 49 7.46 -6.04 2.24
CA ALA A 49 6.88 -4.71 2.06
C ALA A 49 5.43 -4.64 2.55
N ILE A 50 4.64 -5.71 2.34
CA ILE A 50 3.27 -5.78 2.88
C ILE A 50 3.31 -5.84 4.40
N PHE A 51 4.19 -6.66 4.97
CA PHE A 51 4.36 -6.72 6.43
C PHE A 51 4.74 -5.35 7.02
N GLY A 52 5.71 -4.66 6.42
CA GLY A 52 6.09 -3.31 6.83
C GLY A 52 4.92 -2.31 6.75
N LEU A 53 4.12 -2.38 5.68
CA LEU A 53 2.93 -1.54 5.52
C LEU A 53 1.86 -1.84 6.58
N LEU A 54 1.65 -3.11 6.93
CA LEU A 54 0.68 -3.48 7.97
C LEU A 54 1.10 -2.96 9.35
N MET A 55 2.39 -3.02 9.68
CA MET A 55 2.92 -2.41 10.91
C MET A 55 2.74 -0.89 10.92
N PHE A 56 3.00 -0.23 9.79
CA PHE A 56 2.71 1.19 9.64
C PHE A 56 1.21 1.49 9.85
N ILE A 57 0.31 0.74 9.22
CA ILE A 57 -1.15 0.90 9.39
C ILE A 57 -1.58 0.64 10.84
N ALA A 58 -0.96 -0.31 11.54
CA ALA A 58 -1.26 -0.54 12.96
C ALA A 58 -0.93 0.69 13.81
N THR A 59 0.20 1.35 13.53
CA THR A 59 0.55 2.63 14.17
C THR A 59 -0.45 3.73 13.85
N GLU A 60 -0.86 3.84 12.58
CA GLU A 60 -1.88 4.82 12.17
C GLU A 60 -3.22 4.59 12.86
N ILE A 61 -3.66 3.33 13.01
CA ILE A 61 -4.86 2.99 13.76
C ILE A 61 -4.75 3.49 15.21
N MET A 62 -3.60 3.31 15.86
CA MET A 62 -3.39 3.79 17.23
C MET A 62 -3.44 5.32 17.32
N ILE A 63 -2.86 6.03 16.35
CA ILE A 63 -2.93 7.50 16.27
C ILE A 63 -4.39 7.96 16.15
N PHE A 64 -5.15 7.42 15.21
CA PHE A 64 -6.55 7.80 15.04
C PHE A 64 -7.42 7.38 16.23
N ALA A 65 -7.17 6.23 16.84
CA ALA A 65 -7.88 5.82 18.06
C ALA A 65 -7.68 6.85 19.19
N GLY A 66 -6.46 7.36 19.36
CA GLY A 66 -6.17 8.44 20.31
C GLY A 66 -6.91 9.74 20.00
N LEU A 67 -6.89 10.18 18.74
CA LEU A 67 -7.58 11.40 18.31
C LEU A 67 -9.11 11.28 18.42
N ILE A 68 -9.67 10.13 18.06
CA ILE A 68 -11.10 9.82 18.20
C ILE A 68 -11.48 9.82 19.68
N SER A 69 -10.68 9.18 20.54
CA SER A 69 -10.91 9.16 21.99
C SER A 69 -10.95 10.58 22.56
N ALA A 70 -9.96 11.42 22.23
CA ALA A 70 -9.92 12.82 22.64
C ALA A 70 -11.17 13.60 22.19
N PHE A 71 -11.60 13.41 20.93
CA PHE A 71 -12.82 14.02 20.40
C PHE A 71 -14.07 13.59 21.17
N ILE A 72 -14.23 12.29 21.46
CA ILE A 72 -15.38 11.76 22.20
C ILE A 72 -15.44 12.36 23.60
N VAL A 73 -14.31 12.43 24.30
CA VAL A 73 -14.24 13.04 25.65
C VAL A 73 -14.67 14.51 25.60
N VAL A 74 -14.17 15.28 24.63
CA VAL A 74 -14.58 16.69 24.46
C VAL A 74 -16.07 16.81 24.17
N LYS A 75 -16.59 16.02 23.22
CA LYS A 75 -18.02 16.02 22.85
C LYS A 75 -18.92 15.66 24.04
N ALA A 76 -18.53 14.65 24.84
CA ALA A 76 -19.28 14.21 26.01
C ALA A 76 -19.35 15.27 27.13
N ASN A 77 -18.35 16.14 27.25
CA ASN A 77 -18.28 17.19 28.27
C ASN A 77 -18.89 18.53 27.83
N ALA A 78 -19.29 18.69 26.57
CA ALA A 78 -19.74 19.97 26.02
C ALA A 78 -21.18 20.37 26.43
N GLY A 79 -21.96 19.47 27.04
CA GLY A 79 -23.36 19.68 27.44
C GLY A 79 -24.35 19.76 26.25
N GLN A 80 -24.00 20.53 25.22
CA GLN A 80 -24.68 20.64 23.93
C GLN A 80 -23.67 20.53 22.80
N TRP A 81 -23.99 19.73 21.77
CA TRP A 81 -23.14 19.56 20.60
C TRP A 81 -23.94 19.65 19.29
N PRO A 82 -23.51 20.47 18.30
CA PRO A 82 -22.46 21.47 18.37
C PRO A 82 -22.83 22.66 19.30
N PRO A 83 -21.85 23.42 19.83
CA PRO A 83 -22.11 24.61 20.64
C PRO A 83 -22.99 25.63 19.90
N PRO A 84 -23.92 26.36 20.58
CA PRO A 84 -24.86 27.28 19.94
C PRO A 84 -24.22 28.36 19.06
N ASP A 85 -23.04 28.83 19.47
CA ASP A 85 -22.34 29.97 18.83
C ASP A 85 -21.42 29.54 17.67
N GLN A 86 -21.42 28.25 17.32
CA GLN A 86 -20.54 27.70 16.29
C GLN A 86 -21.32 27.35 15.01
N PRO A 87 -20.73 27.57 13.82
CA PRO A 87 -21.39 27.25 12.56
C PRO A 87 -21.61 25.74 12.44
N ARG A 88 -22.77 25.37 11.90
CA ARG A 88 -23.13 23.97 11.69
C ARG A 88 -22.36 23.39 10.50
N LEU A 89 -21.91 22.14 10.64
CA LEU A 89 -21.18 21.45 9.58
C LEU A 89 -22.10 21.08 8.40
N PRO A 90 -21.59 21.11 7.16
CA PRO A 90 -22.38 20.86 5.94
C PRO A 90 -22.62 19.36 5.69
N VAL A 91 -23.44 18.71 6.55
CA VAL A 91 -23.69 17.25 6.53
C VAL A 91 -24.01 16.70 5.13
N ALA A 92 -24.88 17.36 4.36
CA ALA A 92 -25.30 16.87 3.05
C ALA A 92 -24.17 16.86 2.01
N VAL A 93 -23.38 17.94 1.96
CA VAL A 93 -22.28 18.07 0.99
C VAL A 93 -21.16 17.10 1.35
N THR A 94 -20.80 17.01 2.64
CA THR A 94 -19.83 16.03 3.12
C THR A 94 -20.32 14.60 2.92
N GLY A 95 -21.62 14.33 3.03
CA GLY A 95 -22.22 13.02 2.75
C GLY A 95 -22.08 12.60 1.29
N VAL A 96 -22.33 13.52 0.35
CA VAL A 96 -22.07 13.28 -1.08
C VAL A 96 -20.57 13.09 -1.35
N ASN A 97 -19.73 13.88 -0.70
CA ASN A 97 -18.28 13.73 -0.82
C ASN A 97 -17.80 12.35 -0.32
N THR A 98 -18.36 11.89 0.79
CA THR A 98 -18.12 10.55 1.37
C THR A 98 -18.51 9.44 0.39
N PHE A 99 -19.64 9.58 -0.31
CA PHE A 99 -20.03 8.62 -1.33
C PHE A 99 -18.98 8.48 -2.45
N PHE A 100 -18.43 9.59 -2.94
CA PHE A 100 -17.35 9.55 -3.94
C PHE A 100 -16.08 8.89 -3.41
N LEU A 101 -15.73 9.14 -2.14
CA LEU A 101 -14.57 8.50 -1.51
C LEU A 101 -14.77 6.97 -1.39
N LEU A 102 -15.95 6.52 -0.96
CA LEU A 102 -16.28 5.09 -0.89
C LEU A 102 -16.27 4.43 -2.27
N LEU A 103 -16.83 5.12 -3.28
CA LEU A 103 -16.79 4.67 -4.66
C LEU A 103 -15.34 4.51 -5.15
N SER A 104 -14.42 5.39 -4.73
CA SER A 104 -13.00 5.27 -5.06
C SER A 104 -12.37 3.98 -4.50
N GLY A 105 -12.84 3.49 -3.35
CA GLY A 105 -12.43 2.20 -2.80
C GLY A 105 -12.80 1.04 -3.73
N VAL A 106 -13.99 1.09 -4.33
CA VAL A 106 -14.43 0.09 -5.31
C VAL A 106 -13.60 0.18 -6.60
N THR A 107 -13.25 1.38 -7.05
CA THR A 107 -12.46 1.53 -8.28
C THR A 107 -11.04 1.01 -8.12
N VAL A 108 -10.39 1.20 -6.96
CA VAL A 108 -9.04 0.63 -6.74
C VAL A 108 -9.08 -0.89 -6.63
N TYR A 109 -10.15 -1.47 -6.06
CA TYR A 109 -10.42 -2.90 -6.10
C TYR A 109 -10.46 -3.44 -7.53
N LEU A 110 -11.24 -2.77 -8.39
CA LEU A 110 -11.36 -3.14 -9.80
C LEU A 110 -10.06 -2.97 -10.57
N ALA A 111 -9.23 -1.98 -10.22
CA ALA A 111 -7.90 -1.80 -10.82
C ALA A 111 -6.99 -3.01 -10.55
N VAL A 112 -6.90 -3.45 -9.28
CA VAL A 112 -6.09 -4.63 -8.92
C VAL A 112 -6.65 -5.92 -9.54
N ARG A 113 -7.98 -6.05 -9.64
CA ARG A 113 -8.59 -7.17 -10.35
C ARG A 113 -8.25 -7.18 -11.84
N ALA A 114 -8.21 -6.01 -12.48
CA ALA A 114 -7.90 -5.88 -13.90
C ALA A 114 -6.45 -6.26 -14.22
N ILE A 115 -5.47 -5.84 -13.41
CA ILE A 115 -4.07 -6.21 -13.67
C ILE A 115 -3.81 -7.71 -13.47
N ARG A 116 -4.51 -8.36 -12.53
CA ARG A 116 -4.46 -9.82 -12.34
C ARG A 116 -5.08 -10.62 -13.49
N ARG A 117 -5.97 -10.00 -14.27
CA ARG A 117 -6.60 -10.58 -15.47
C ARG A 117 -5.89 -10.17 -16.76
N GLU A 118 -4.67 -9.66 -16.65
CA GLU A 118 -3.88 -9.22 -17.81
C GLU A 118 -4.58 -8.17 -18.67
N ALA A 119 -5.41 -7.31 -18.06
CA ALA A 119 -6.17 -6.27 -18.73
C ALA A 119 -5.58 -4.87 -18.44
N PRO A 120 -4.45 -4.48 -19.05
CA PRO A 120 -3.72 -3.25 -18.72
C PRO A 120 -4.49 -1.97 -19.01
N VAL A 121 -5.36 -1.97 -20.03
CA VAL A 121 -6.22 -0.82 -20.36
C VAL A 121 -7.25 -0.59 -19.25
N ALA A 122 -7.93 -1.65 -18.81
CA ALA A 122 -8.90 -1.58 -17.71
C ALA A 122 -8.21 -1.20 -16.40
N PHE A 123 -7.03 -1.76 -16.11
CA PHE A 123 -6.22 -1.39 -14.95
C PHE A 123 -5.94 0.12 -14.89
N LYS A 124 -5.39 0.69 -15.97
CA LYS A 124 -5.11 2.14 -16.05
C LYS A 124 -6.38 2.96 -15.88
N ARG A 125 -7.48 2.59 -16.56
CA ARG A 125 -8.76 3.30 -16.46
C ARG A 125 -9.30 3.36 -15.03
N TRP A 126 -9.33 2.23 -14.32
CA TRP A 126 -9.82 2.17 -12.94
C TRP A 126 -8.90 2.91 -11.96
N LEU A 127 -7.59 2.82 -12.16
CA LEU A 127 -6.63 3.54 -11.33
C LEU A 127 -6.73 5.06 -11.54
N THR A 128 -6.89 5.53 -12.79
CA THR A 128 -7.17 6.94 -13.10
C THR A 128 -8.46 7.41 -12.45
N LEU A 129 -9.55 6.63 -12.56
CA LEU A 129 -10.82 6.99 -11.94
C LEU A 129 -10.70 7.12 -10.41
N THR A 130 -9.94 6.21 -9.78
CA THR A 130 -9.65 6.30 -8.33
C THR A 130 -8.94 7.61 -7.99
N GLY A 131 -7.93 7.99 -8.77
CA GLY A 131 -7.21 9.25 -8.58
C GLY A 131 -8.10 10.47 -8.72
N ILE A 132 -8.98 10.50 -9.73
CA ILE A 132 -9.93 11.60 -9.94
C ILE A 132 -10.88 11.71 -8.73
N LEU A 133 -11.45 10.59 -8.28
CA LEU A 133 -12.38 10.59 -7.14
C LEU A 133 -11.70 11.04 -5.84
N GLY A 134 -10.47 10.58 -5.58
CA GLY A 134 -9.69 10.99 -4.41
C GLY A 134 -9.28 12.47 -4.43
N THR A 135 -8.86 12.98 -5.59
CA THR A 135 -8.55 14.41 -5.76
C THR A 135 -9.80 15.27 -5.65
N LEU A 136 -10.93 14.83 -6.21
CA LEU A 136 -12.22 15.50 -6.06
C LEU A 136 -12.62 15.59 -4.59
N PHE A 137 -12.43 14.51 -3.83
CA PHE A 137 -12.70 14.49 -2.40
C PHE A 137 -11.91 15.56 -1.64
N LEU A 138 -10.60 15.67 -1.90
CA LEU A 138 -9.75 16.69 -1.30
C LEU A 138 -10.15 18.10 -1.70
N ALA A 139 -10.52 18.32 -2.97
CA ALA A 139 -10.93 19.64 -3.45
C ALA A 139 -12.23 20.11 -2.78
N ILE A 140 -13.24 19.24 -2.69
CA ILE A 140 -14.50 19.54 -2.00
C ILE A 140 -14.23 19.80 -0.51
N GLN A 141 -13.42 18.95 0.13
CA GLN A 141 -13.10 19.10 1.55
C GLN A 141 -12.36 20.41 1.86
N GLY A 142 -11.40 20.78 1.01
CA GLY A 142 -10.67 22.04 1.13
C GLY A 142 -11.57 23.26 0.92
N TYR A 143 -12.51 23.19 -0.03
CA TYR A 143 -13.52 24.24 -0.21
C TYR A 143 -14.44 24.39 1.00
N GLU A 144 -14.90 23.29 1.59
CA GLU A 144 -15.72 23.33 2.81
C GLU A 144 -14.96 23.95 3.98
N TRP A 145 -13.69 23.60 4.18
CA TRP A 145 -12.89 24.19 5.25
C TRP A 145 -12.63 25.68 5.02
N ALA A 146 -12.35 26.10 3.79
CA ALA A 146 -12.20 27.52 3.48
C ALA A 146 -13.48 28.32 3.83
N ARG A 147 -14.66 27.74 3.58
CA ARG A 147 -15.94 28.34 3.99
C ARG A 147 -16.11 28.37 5.51
N LEU A 148 -15.79 27.29 6.21
CA LEU A 148 -15.88 27.22 7.67
C LEU A 148 -14.95 28.23 8.37
N LEU A 149 -13.72 28.39 7.86
CA LEU A 149 -12.80 29.44 8.29
C LEU A 149 -13.39 30.83 8.05
N GLY A 150 -14.02 31.05 6.90
CA GLY A 150 -14.73 32.30 6.59
C GLY A 150 -15.92 32.59 7.52
N TYR A 151 -16.55 31.55 8.07
CA TYR A 151 -17.60 31.67 9.10
C TYR A 151 -17.06 31.80 10.53
N GLY A 152 -15.73 31.88 10.71
CA GLY A 152 -15.10 32.10 12.02
C GLY A 152 -14.77 30.83 12.79
N LEU A 153 -15.05 29.64 12.25
CA LEU A 153 -14.60 28.38 12.85
C LEU A 153 -13.12 28.18 12.56
N THR A 154 -12.27 28.50 13.52
CA THR A 154 -10.82 28.30 13.46
C THR A 154 -10.35 27.33 14.56
N MET A 155 -9.11 26.84 14.46
CA MET A 155 -8.49 26.02 15.52
C MET A 155 -8.42 26.73 16.88
N SER A 156 -8.32 28.07 16.90
CA SER A 156 -8.25 28.86 18.13
C SER A 156 -9.59 29.42 18.59
N SER A 157 -10.64 29.32 17.76
CA SER A 157 -11.96 29.89 18.06
C SER A 157 -12.68 29.17 19.19
N SER A 158 -12.52 27.84 19.29
CA SER A 158 -13.19 27.00 20.27
C SER A 158 -12.58 25.62 20.33
N LEU A 159 -12.86 24.88 21.41
CA LEU A 159 -12.49 23.48 21.54
C LEU A 159 -13.18 22.60 20.47
N TYR A 160 -14.38 23.01 20.02
CA TYR A 160 -15.09 22.42 18.89
C TYR A 160 -14.27 22.53 17.60
N GLY A 161 -13.82 23.74 17.25
CA GLY A 161 -12.97 23.97 16.08
C GLY A 161 -11.62 23.29 16.17
N ALA A 162 -10.96 23.37 17.34
CA ALA A 162 -9.67 22.71 17.58
C ALA A 162 -9.75 21.20 17.32
N THR A 163 -10.68 20.50 17.99
CA THR A 163 -10.82 19.05 17.86
C THR A 163 -11.30 18.62 16.47
N PHE A 164 -12.19 19.40 15.84
CA PHE A 164 -12.61 19.18 14.45
C PHE A 164 -11.42 19.23 13.49
N TYR A 165 -10.67 20.34 13.46
CA TYR A 165 -9.57 20.50 12.52
C TYR A 165 -8.37 19.62 12.86
N THR A 166 -8.15 19.22 14.11
CA THR A 166 -7.11 18.22 14.43
C THR A 166 -7.49 16.84 13.90
N LEU A 167 -8.69 16.35 14.18
CA LEU A 167 -9.11 15.01 13.78
C LEU A 167 -9.34 14.89 12.26
N ILE A 168 -10.16 15.78 11.71
CA ILE A 168 -10.48 15.80 10.28
C ILE A 168 -9.27 16.31 9.46
N GLY A 169 -8.43 17.16 10.05
CA GLY A 169 -7.13 17.57 9.50
C GLY A 169 -6.14 16.44 9.36
N ALA A 170 -5.96 15.66 10.42
CA ALA A 170 -5.12 14.47 10.38
C ALA A 170 -5.59 13.54 9.25
N HIS A 171 -6.89 13.27 9.15
CA HIS A 171 -7.42 12.47 8.05
C HIS A 171 -7.14 13.09 6.68
N GLY A 172 -7.40 14.39 6.49
CA GLY A 172 -7.14 15.08 5.23
C GLY A 172 -5.68 14.98 4.78
N LEU A 173 -4.73 15.07 5.73
CA LEU A 173 -3.30 14.87 5.45
C LEU A 173 -3.00 13.44 4.97
N HIS A 174 -3.62 12.44 5.58
CA HIS A 174 -3.48 11.04 5.16
C HIS A 174 -4.06 10.80 3.76
N VAL A 175 -5.21 11.39 3.45
CA VAL A 175 -5.79 11.33 2.10
C VAL A 175 -4.88 12.01 1.09
N LEU A 176 -4.31 13.17 1.41
CA LEU A 176 -3.36 13.87 0.56
C LEU A 176 -2.13 13.01 0.26
N ALA A 177 -1.54 12.38 1.29
CA ALA A 177 -0.43 11.46 1.12
C ALA A 177 -0.82 10.23 0.28
N ALA A 178 -1.98 9.65 0.53
CA ALA A 178 -2.52 8.52 -0.22
C ALA A 178 -2.73 8.87 -1.70
N VAL A 179 -3.27 10.06 -2.00
CA VAL A 179 -3.43 10.58 -3.37
C VAL A 179 -2.07 10.75 -4.02
N GLY A 180 -1.08 11.30 -3.31
CA GLY A 180 0.28 11.41 -3.82
C GLY A 180 0.89 10.05 -4.21
N VAL A 181 0.76 9.04 -3.36
CA VAL A 181 1.20 7.67 -3.65
C VAL A 181 0.44 7.08 -4.83
N LEU A 182 -0.88 7.29 -4.89
CA LEU A 182 -1.71 6.80 -5.99
C LEU A 182 -1.30 7.41 -7.32
N LEU A 183 -1.09 8.73 -7.38
CA LEU A 183 -0.64 9.42 -8.60
C LEU A 183 0.75 8.96 -9.02
N PHE A 184 1.64 8.67 -8.07
CA PHE A 184 2.94 8.08 -8.35
C PHE A 184 2.83 6.67 -8.97
N VAL A 185 1.98 5.81 -8.40
CA VAL A 185 1.68 4.48 -8.96
C VAL A 185 1.02 4.61 -10.33
N LEU A 186 0.11 5.56 -10.51
CA LEU A 186 -0.53 5.82 -11.80
C LEU A 186 0.49 6.25 -12.87
N SER A 187 1.43 7.13 -12.54
CA SER A 187 2.52 7.54 -13.43
C SER A 187 3.41 6.34 -13.81
N ARG A 188 3.74 5.48 -12.85
CA ARG A 188 4.47 4.22 -13.10
C ARG A 188 3.68 3.25 -13.99
N ALA A 189 2.35 3.21 -13.85
CA ALA A 189 1.47 2.39 -14.67
C ALA A 189 1.44 2.84 -16.14
N PHE A 190 1.40 4.15 -16.41
CA PHE A 190 1.49 4.67 -17.78
C PHE A 190 2.85 4.45 -18.43
N ARG A 191 3.92 4.35 -17.64
CA ARG A 191 5.27 3.97 -18.12
C ARG A 191 5.46 2.45 -18.31
N GLY A 192 4.40 1.65 -18.20
CA GLY A 192 4.44 0.20 -18.42
C GLY A 192 5.23 -0.58 -17.36
N ARG A 193 5.41 -0.02 -16.15
CA ARG A 193 6.24 -0.62 -15.10
C ARG A 193 5.54 -1.73 -14.29
N TYR A 194 4.27 -2.01 -14.58
CA TYR A 194 3.50 -3.05 -13.90
C TYR A 194 3.08 -4.16 -14.87
N SER A 195 3.21 -5.39 -14.40
CA SER A 195 2.77 -6.60 -15.09
C SER A 195 2.02 -7.51 -14.12
N PRO A 196 1.31 -8.55 -14.60
CA PRO A 196 0.68 -9.55 -13.73
C PRO A 196 1.69 -10.26 -12.81
N ALA A 197 2.97 -10.32 -13.18
CA ALA A 197 4.04 -10.87 -12.35
C ALA A 197 4.63 -9.85 -11.35
N ASN A 198 4.48 -8.55 -11.62
CA ASN A 198 5.04 -7.48 -10.79
C ASN A 198 4.06 -6.33 -10.62
N TYR A 199 3.12 -6.48 -9.69
CA TYR A 199 2.12 -5.46 -9.32
C TYR A 199 2.09 -5.19 -7.81
N ASN A 200 3.13 -5.59 -7.07
CA ASN A 200 3.23 -5.41 -5.62
C ASN A 200 3.05 -3.94 -5.20
N GLY A 201 3.61 -2.99 -5.95
CA GLY A 201 3.42 -1.56 -5.66
C GLY A 201 1.96 -1.11 -5.74
N VAL A 202 1.17 -1.70 -6.63
CA VAL A 202 -0.28 -1.42 -6.74
C VAL A 202 -1.03 -2.01 -5.55
N VAL A 203 -0.64 -3.21 -5.09
CA VAL A 203 -1.23 -3.84 -3.89
C VAL A 203 -0.95 -3.02 -2.63
N LEU A 204 0.29 -2.54 -2.45
CA LEU A 204 0.64 -1.67 -1.32
C LEU A 204 -0.18 -0.38 -1.33
N CYS A 205 -0.29 0.26 -2.51
CA CYS A 205 -1.14 1.44 -2.68
C CYS A 205 -2.61 1.15 -2.35
N GLN A 206 -3.15 0.01 -2.79
CA GLN A 206 -4.52 -0.40 -2.50
C GLN A 206 -4.75 -0.60 -1.01
N ILE A 207 -3.86 -1.29 -0.30
CA ILE A 207 -3.99 -1.57 1.13
C ILE A 207 -4.03 -0.25 1.91
N TYR A 208 -3.12 0.68 1.61
CA TYR A 208 -3.12 2.00 2.26
C TYR A 208 -4.35 2.83 1.89
N TRP A 209 -4.78 2.79 0.62
CA TRP A 209 -6.00 3.48 0.18
C TRP A 209 -7.24 2.97 0.92
N PHE A 210 -7.38 1.67 1.13
CA PHE A 210 -8.50 1.11 1.88
C PHE A 210 -8.49 1.50 3.34
N PHE A 211 -7.33 1.60 3.98
CA PHE A 211 -7.24 2.12 5.34
C PHE A 211 -7.82 3.53 5.43
N VAL A 212 -7.36 4.43 4.54
CA VAL A 212 -7.82 5.82 4.51
C VAL A 212 -9.32 5.90 4.15
N VAL A 213 -9.79 5.20 3.13
CA VAL A 213 -11.21 5.19 2.77
C VAL A 213 -12.07 4.58 3.90
N GLY A 214 -11.57 3.57 4.60
CA GLY A 214 -12.29 2.85 5.64
C GLY A 214 -12.45 3.62 6.95
N ILE A 215 -11.49 4.49 7.30
CA ILE A 215 -11.60 5.29 8.53
C ILE A 215 -12.57 6.46 8.39
N TRP A 216 -12.73 7.00 7.18
CA TRP A 216 -13.53 8.19 6.95
C TRP A 216 -15.01 8.05 7.37
N PRO A 217 -15.74 6.96 7.05
CA PRO A 217 -17.10 6.77 7.53
C PRO A 217 -17.23 6.81 9.06
N VAL A 218 -16.25 6.29 9.79
CA VAL A 218 -16.22 6.34 11.26
C VAL A 218 -16.12 7.80 11.72
N LEU A 219 -15.21 8.57 11.12
CA LEU A 219 -15.04 9.99 11.43
C LEU A 219 -16.27 10.82 11.04
N TYR A 220 -16.82 10.58 9.86
CA TYR A 220 -18.01 11.25 9.36
C TYR A 220 -19.20 11.04 10.31
N LEU A 221 -19.44 9.80 10.74
CA LEU A 221 -20.52 9.50 11.69
C LEU A 221 -20.28 10.18 13.04
N LEU A 222 -19.08 10.08 13.62
CA LEU A 222 -18.81 10.64 14.95
C LEU A 222 -18.84 12.17 15.01
N VAL A 223 -18.35 12.83 13.96
CA VAL A 223 -18.18 14.28 13.93
C VAL A 223 -19.45 15.00 13.50
N TYR A 224 -20.19 14.44 12.53
CA TYR A 224 -21.37 15.09 11.96
C TYR A 224 -22.69 14.68 12.64
N PHE A 225 -22.69 13.61 13.44
CA PHE A 225 -23.83 13.13 14.25
C PHE A 225 -23.37 12.89 15.69
#